data_AF-A0A520QBH9-F1
#
_entry.id   AF-A0A520QBH9-F1
#
_cell.length_a   1.000
_cell.length_b   1.000
_cell.length_c   1.000
_cell.angle_alpha   90.00
_cell.angle_beta   90.00
_cell.angle_gamma   90.00
#
_symmetry.space_group_name_H-M   'P 1'
#
loop_
_entity.id
_entity.type
_entity.pdbx_description
1 polymer ?
#
loop_
_entity_poly.entity_id
_entity_poly.type
_entity_poly.pdbx_seq_one_letter_code
_entity_poly.pdbx_strand_id
1 'polypeptide(L)'
;MNGKKFISLFSTYLALLMLGQTAQQVPMSIESLTTKADAVVHGKVTSITCKSDATGRIFSVISLNLIEIIKGQRKSMNFELVHGGGILGSKRSGSLVDPKFKVGEEIVVFVVYNSRGEAIPLAQNQGRFEVFRSQGLNAVMVRNPFHGSPQLNDPSIVIKRASGRYPLTLNELKRRIRRVNK
;
A
#
# COMPACT_ATOMS: atom_id res chain seq x y z
N MET A 1 53.00 13.70 -33.99
CA MET A 1 52.29 12.42 -34.09
C MET A 1 51.80 12.04 -32.70
N ASN A 2 50.59 11.48 -32.60
CA ASN A 2 50.00 10.78 -31.45
C ASN A 2 49.37 11.61 -30.31
N GLY A 3 48.13 11.22 -29.96
CA GLY A 3 47.65 11.31 -28.58
C GLY A 3 46.17 11.64 -28.36
N LYS A 4 45.47 12.29 -29.30
CA LYS A 4 44.20 12.97 -28.94
C LYS A 4 42.91 12.36 -29.50
N LYS A 5 42.95 11.20 -30.18
CA LYS A 5 41.75 10.60 -30.80
C LYS A 5 41.18 9.36 -30.08
N PHE A 6 41.85 8.84 -29.05
CA PHE A 6 41.42 7.59 -28.39
C PHE A 6 40.44 7.78 -27.22
N ILE A 7 40.34 8.98 -26.65
CA ILE A 7 39.54 9.21 -25.42
C ILE A 7 38.08 9.57 -25.74
N SER A 8 37.77 9.98 -26.98
CA SER A 8 36.42 10.44 -27.36
C SER A 8 35.40 9.30 -27.55
N LEU A 9 35.86 8.07 -27.84
CA LEU A 9 34.96 6.94 -28.12
C LEU A 9 34.49 6.17 -26.87
N PHE A 10 35.12 6.39 -25.71
CA PHE A 10 34.73 5.70 -24.47
C PHE A 10 33.58 6.40 -23.74
N SER A 11 33.43 7.72 -23.96
CA SER A 11 32.39 8.54 -23.30
C SER A 11 31.00 8.35 -23.93
N THR A 12 30.93 8.07 -25.24
CA THR A 12 29.66 7.84 -25.95
C THR A 12 29.05 6.47 -25.70
N TYR A 13 29.80 5.47 -25.20
CA TYR A 13 29.25 4.14 -24.92
C TYR A 13 28.61 4.01 -23.53
N LEU A 14 29.04 4.82 -22.56
CA LEU A 14 28.55 4.72 -21.17
C LEU A 14 27.19 5.41 -20.95
N ALA A 15 26.75 6.26 -21.88
CA ALA A 15 25.46 6.95 -21.78
C ALA A 15 24.25 6.06 -22.15
N LEU A 16 24.46 4.86 -22.70
CA LEU A 16 23.37 3.99 -23.19
C LEU A 16 22.83 2.98 -22.15
N LEU A 17 23.45 2.87 -20.97
CA LEU A 17 23.11 1.83 -19.97
C LEU A 17 22.23 2.32 -18.81
N MET A 18 21.83 3.59 -18.79
CA MET A 18 20.85 4.08 -17.81
C MET A 18 19.42 3.83 -18.30
N LEU A 19 19.12 2.60 -18.73
CA LEU A 19 17.74 2.11 -18.74
C LEU A 19 17.30 2.10 -17.28
N GLY A 20 16.59 3.16 -16.87
CA GLY A 20 16.02 3.29 -15.54
C GLY A 20 15.21 2.03 -15.24
N GLN A 21 15.73 1.21 -14.34
CA GLN A 21 14.98 0.08 -13.81
C GLN A 21 13.83 0.65 -13.01
N THR A 22 12.65 0.72 -13.63
CA THR A 22 11.42 0.91 -12.87
C THR A 22 11.27 -0.32 -12.00
N ALA A 23 11.49 -0.18 -10.69
CA ALA A 23 11.25 -1.27 -9.74
C ALA A 23 9.76 -1.61 -9.79
N GLN A 24 9.40 -2.61 -10.60
CA GLN A 24 8.03 -3.06 -10.74
C GLN A 24 7.63 -3.73 -9.42
N GLN A 25 6.76 -3.09 -8.65
CA GLN A 25 6.27 -3.66 -7.40
C GLN A 25 5.48 -4.92 -7.71
N VAL A 26 6.01 -6.07 -7.28
CA VAL A 26 5.31 -7.35 -7.41
C VAL A 26 4.10 -7.34 -6.47
N PRO A 27 2.87 -7.51 -6.98
CA PRO A 27 1.68 -7.59 -6.15
C PRO A 27 1.73 -8.79 -5.20
N MET A 28 1.49 -8.55 -3.92
CA MET A 28 1.35 -9.61 -2.92
C MET A 28 -0.08 -10.14 -2.86
N SER A 29 -0.21 -11.44 -2.63
CA SER A 29 -1.50 -12.06 -2.31
C SER A 29 -2.01 -11.59 -0.94
N ILE A 30 -3.32 -11.74 -0.72
CA ILE A 30 -3.94 -11.46 0.59
C ILE A 30 -3.33 -12.35 1.67
N GLU A 31 -2.98 -13.58 1.33
CA GLU A 31 -2.34 -14.55 2.22
C GLU A 31 -0.96 -14.04 2.65
N SER A 32 -0.13 -13.64 1.69
CA SER A 32 1.20 -13.07 1.97
C SER A 32 1.13 -11.77 2.78
N LEU A 33 0.14 -10.92 2.49
CA LEU A 33 -0.13 -9.72 3.30
C LEU A 33 -0.54 -10.10 4.72
N THR A 34 -1.40 -11.11 4.90
CA THR A 34 -1.88 -11.55 6.21
C THR A 34 -0.76 -12.14 7.06
N THR A 35 0.09 -12.97 6.46
CA THR A 35 1.23 -13.59 7.14
C THR A 35 2.24 -12.54 7.63
N LYS A 36 2.48 -11.50 6.83
CA LYS A 36 3.46 -10.45 7.15
C LYS A 36 2.92 -9.34 8.06
N ALA A 37 1.60 -9.19 8.18
CA ALA A 37 1.00 -8.14 8.97
C ALA A 37 0.99 -8.49 10.46
N ASP A 38 1.37 -7.54 11.30
CA ASP A 38 1.22 -7.65 12.76
C ASP A 38 -0.25 -7.52 13.17
N ALA A 39 -0.99 -6.67 12.46
CA ALA A 39 -2.43 -6.51 12.66
C ALA A 39 -3.16 -6.21 11.34
N VAL A 40 -4.45 -6.53 11.32
CA VAL A 40 -5.37 -6.17 10.25
C VAL A 40 -6.61 -5.56 10.89
N VAL A 41 -6.91 -4.32 10.51
CA VAL A 41 -8.05 -3.58 11.07
C VAL A 41 -9.01 -3.11 9.98
N HIS A 42 -10.28 -3.05 10.33
CA HIS A 42 -11.37 -2.52 9.52
C HIS A 42 -11.96 -1.31 10.24
N GLY A 43 -12.05 -0.16 9.57
CA GLY A 43 -12.51 1.07 10.21
C GLY A 43 -12.75 2.22 9.25
N LYS A 44 -13.20 3.34 9.80
CA LYS A 44 -13.44 4.59 9.05
C LYS A 44 -12.38 5.62 9.39
N VAL A 45 -11.87 6.29 8.36
CA VAL A 45 -10.94 7.42 8.53
C VAL A 45 -11.69 8.61 9.12
N THR A 46 -11.30 9.07 10.29
CA THR A 46 -11.93 10.20 10.99
C THR A 46 -11.13 11.49 10.83
N SER A 47 -9.79 11.39 10.78
CA SER A 47 -8.93 12.55 10.57
C SER A 47 -7.61 12.16 9.89
N ILE A 48 -7.02 13.13 9.20
CA ILE A 48 -5.67 13.04 8.63
C ILE A 48 -4.94 14.32 9.07
N THR A 49 -3.84 14.17 9.79
CA THR A 49 -3.07 15.31 10.31
C THR A 49 -1.60 15.15 9.95
N CYS A 50 -1.03 16.15 9.28
CA CYS A 50 0.40 16.19 9.01
C CYS A 50 1.14 16.75 10.23
N LYS A 51 2.24 16.11 10.62
CA LYS A 51 3.10 16.50 11.75
C LYS A 51 4.57 16.45 11.32
N SER A 52 5.41 17.12 12.09
CA SER A 52 6.86 16.92 12.04
C SER A 52 7.39 16.55 13.42
N ASP A 53 8.38 15.67 13.50
CA ASP A 53 9.09 15.40 14.74
C ASP A 53 10.32 16.30 14.91
N ALA A 54 11.01 16.17 16.04
CA ALA A 54 12.21 16.94 16.38
C ALA A 54 13.38 16.71 15.39
N THR A 55 13.36 15.62 14.62
CA THR A 55 14.37 15.33 13.59
C THR A 55 14.04 15.98 12.25
N GLY A 56 12.89 16.68 12.16
CA GLY A 56 12.40 17.28 10.92
C GLY A 56 11.67 16.30 10.00
N ARG A 57 11.43 15.05 10.42
CA ARG A 57 10.66 14.07 9.64
C ARG A 57 9.21 14.53 9.56
N ILE A 58 8.70 14.74 8.35
CA ILE A 58 7.29 15.03 8.08
C ILE A 58 6.53 13.72 7.89
N PHE A 59 5.41 13.55 8.58
CA PHE A 59 4.56 12.36 8.49
C PHE A 59 3.09 12.71 8.70
N SER A 60 2.23 11.89 8.13
CA SER A 60 0.79 11.99 8.28
C SER A 60 0.30 10.97 9.28
N VAL A 61 -0.49 11.41 10.25
CA VAL A 61 -1.23 10.56 11.19
C VAL A 61 -2.66 10.44 10.67
N ILE A 62 -3.08 9.21 10.42
CA ILE A 62 -4.42 8.84 9.96
C ILE A 62 -5.13 8.19 11.15
N SER A 63 -6.17 8.84 11.64
CA SER A 63 -6.99 8.31 12.74
C SER A 63 -8.13 7.48 12.17
N LEU A 64 -8.30 6.28 12.69
CA LEU A 64 -9.38 5.36 12.36
C LEU A 64 -10.27 5.14 13.57
N ASN A 65 -11.58 5.25 13.35
CA ASN A 65 -12.56 4.64 14.24
C ASN A 65 -12.76 3.18 13.80
N LEU A 66 -12.37 2.24 14.66
CA LEU A 66 -12.41 0.82 14.33
C LEU A 66 -13.84 0.27 14.35
N ILE A 67 -14.18 -0.44 13.28
CA ILE A 67 -15.36 -1.30 13.20
C ILE A 67 -15.01 -2.70 13.69
N GLU A 68 -13.83 -3.20 13.32
CA GLU A 68 -13.40 -4.56 13.67
C GLU A 68 -11.87 -4.69 13.63
N ILE A 69 -11.31 -5.46 14.56
CA ILE A 69 -9.94 -5.97 14.47
C ILE A 69 -10.02 -7.40 13.96
N ILE A 70 -9.50 -7.64 12.75
CA ILE A 70 -9.60 -8.94 12.07
C ILE A 70 -8.41 -9.85 12.45
N LYS A 71 -7.22 -9.25 12.63
CA LYS A 71 -6.00 -9.91 13.12
C LYS A 71 -5.26 -8.99 14.09
N GLY A 72 -4.63 -9.57 15.10
CA GLY A 72 -3.86 -8.87 16.13
C GLY A 72 -4.69 -8.56 17.38
N GLN A 73 -4.03 -8.05 18.41
CA GLN A 73 -4.67 -7.69 19.68
C GLN A 73 -4.56 -6.18 19.90
N ARG A 74 -5.70 -5.49 20.00
CA ARG A 74 -5.75 -4.10 20.47
C ARG A 74 -7.06 -3.89 21.23
N LYS A 75 -6.99 -3.22 22.39
CA LYS A 75 -8.16 -2.97 23.25
C LYS A 75 -8.86 -1.64 22.99
N SER A 76 -8.27 -0.76 22.17
CA SER A 76 -8.79 0.58 21.88
C SER A 76 -9.50 0.61 20.54
N MET A 77 -10.67 1.25 20.49
CA MET A 77 -11.42 1.53 19.27
C MET A 77 -10.82 2.68 18.45
N ASN A 78 -9.98 3.52 19.06
CA ASN A 78 -9.20 4.54 18.35
C ASN A 78 -7.87 3.93 17.91
N PHE A 79 -7.65 3.91 16.61
CA PHE A 79 -6.44 3.36 15.99
C PHE A 79 -5.76 4.43 15.14
N GLU A 80 -4.47 4.66 15.40
CA GLU A 80 -3.66 5.58 14.61
C GLU A 80 -2.73 4.81 13.69
N LEU A 81 -2.68 5.25 12.44
CA LEU A 81 -1.82 4.77 11.38
C LEU A 81 -0.89 5.92 10.97
N VAL A 82 0.39 5.63 10.79
CA VAL A 82 1.40 6.60 10.38
C VAL A 82 1.82 6.31 8.95
N HIS A 83 1.85 7.36 8.13
CA HIS A 83 2.36 7.32 6.77
C HIS A 83 3.43 8.40 6.58
N GLY A 84 4.54 8.05 5.92
CA GLY A 84 5.63 8.99 5.67
C GLY A 84 5.24 10.08 4.67
N GLY A 85 5.58 11.34 4.95
CA GLY A 85 5.20 12.47 4.10
C GLY A 85 3.82 13.05 4.42
N GLY A 86 3.39 13.98 3.59
CA GLY A 86 2.23 14.85 3.77
C GLY A 86 2.52 16.28 3.33
N ILE A 87 1.55 17.17 3.53
CA ILE A 87 1.71 18.60 3.31
C ILE A 87 1.68 19.28 4.68
N LEU A 88 2.78 19.92 5.08
CA LEU A 88 2.90 20.69 6.32
C LEU A 88 3.25 22.14 5.98
N GLY A 89 2.27 23.04 6.08
CA GLY A 89 2.42 24.42 5.60
C GLY A 89 2.73 24.45 4.10
N SER A 90 3.86 25.07 3.72
CA SER A 90 4.36 25.11 2.33
C SER A 90 5.22 23.90 1.95
N LYS A 91 5.56 23.01 2.89
CA LYS A 91 6.43 21.85 2.62
C LYS A 91 5.60 20.63 2.24
N ARG A 92 5.84 20.08 1.05
CA ARG A 92 5.30 18.80 0.59
C ARG A 92 6.38 17.74 0.66
N SER A 93 6.09 16.64 1.32
CA SER A 93 6.92 15.44 1.34
C SER A 93 6.04 14.26 0.93
N GLY A 94 6.51 13.36 0.08
CA GLY A 94 5.74 12.19 -0.34
C GLY A 94 6.10 11.71 -1.73
N SER A 95 5.78 10.45 -1.99
CA SER A 95 5.94 9.79 -3.27
C SER A 95 4.60 9.71 -4.02
N LEU A 96 4.65 9.62 -5.35
CA LEU A 96 3.47 9.33 -6.18
C LEU A 96 2.81 7.98 -5.83
N VAL A 97 3.59 7.07 -5.25
CA VAL A 97 3.19 5.70 -4.92
C VAL A 97 2.60 5.59 -3.50
N ASP A 98 2.54 6.70 -2.77
CA ASP A 98 2.09 6.71 -1.39
C ASP A 98 0.60 6.39 -1.23
N PRO A 99 0.20 5.71 -0.14
CA PRO A 99 -1.19 5.52 0.19
C PRO A 99 -1.95 6.82 0.39
N LYS A 100 -3.02 6.93 -0.41
CA LYS A 100 -3.95 8.05 -0.35
C LYS A 100 -5.08 7.69 0.60
N PHE A 101 -5.25 8.52 1.61
CA PHE A 101 -6.37 8.43 2.54
C PHE A 101 -7.33 9.60 2.34
N LYS A 102 -8.61 9.36 2.61
CA LYS A 102 -9.66 10.40 2.57
C LYS A 102 -10.48 10.32 3.85
N VAL A 103 -10.72 11.46 4.48
CA VAL A 103 -11.63 11.52 5.63
C VAL A 103 -13.01 11.01 5.22
N GLY A 104 -13.62 10.18 6.06
CA GLY A 104 -14.92 9.56 5.84
C GLY A 104 -14.91 8.23 5.08
N GLU A 105 -13.79 7.83 4.50
CA GLU A 105 -13.71 6.54 3.79
C GLU A 105 -13.62 5.35 4.76
N GLU A 106 -14.18 4.22 4.35
CA GLU A 106 -14.12 2.94 5.08
C GLU A 106 -13.03 2.06 4.45
N ILE A 107 -12.15 1.50 5.27
CA ILE A 107 -10.99 0.73 4.79
C ILE A 107 -10.74 -0.52 5.63
N VAL A 108 -10.16 -1.53 4.99
CA VAL A 108 -9.41 -2.59 5.65
C VAL A 108 -7.93 -2.33 5.40
N VAL A 109 -7.13 -2.24 6.46
CA VAL A 109 -5.69 -1.99 6.36
C VAL A 109 -4.88 -3.05 7.10
N PHE A 110 -3.89 -3.59 6.41
CA PHE A 110 -2.85 -4.46 6.92
C PHE A 110 -1.70 -3.59 7.40
N VAL A 111 -1.24 -3.81 8.62
CA VAL A 111 -0.19 -2.98 9.23
C VAL A 111 0.94 -3.82 9.80
N VAL A 112 2.10 -3.19 9.89
CA VAL A 112 3.22 -3.62 10.73
C VAL A 112 3.57 -2.51 11.71
N TYR A 113 4.13 -2.86 12.86
CA TYR A 113 4.65 -1.91 13.82
C TYR A 113 6.13 -1.65 13.55
N ASN A 114 6.50 -0.38 13.38
CA ASN A 114 7.91 -0.02 13.26
C ASN A 114 8.62 -0.04 14.63
N SER A 115 9.93 0.22 14.63
CA SER A 115 10.73 0.26 15.87
C SER A 115 10.30 1.34 16.88
N ARG A 116 9.45 2.29 16.49
CA ARG A 116 8.85 3.31 17.36
C ARG A 116 7.48 2.90 17.89
N GLY A 117 7.00 1.70 17.55
CA GLY A 117 5.66 1.22 17.87
C GLY A 117 4.54 1.87 17.04
N GLU A 118 4.87 2.65 16.01
CA GLU A 118 3.89 3.25 15.11
C GLU A 118 3.35 2.17 14.15
N ALA A 119 2.03 2.07 14.00
CA ALA A 119 1.44 1.22 12.98
C ALA A 119 1.62 1.89 11.61
N ILE A 120 2.23 1.19 10.66
CA ILE A 120 2.43 1.67 9.30
C ILE A 120 1.76 0.74 8.28
N PRO A 121 1.22 1.24 7.15
CA PRO A 121 0.64 0.40 6.12
C PRO A 121 1.66 -0.62 5.60
N LEU A 122 1.30 -1.90 5.62
CA LEU A 122 2.16 -2.95 5.10
C LEU A 122 2.32 -2.80 3.58
N ALA A 123 3.57 -2.84 3.13
CA ALA A 123 3.95 -2.76 1.73
C ALA A 123 3.31 -1.57 0.99
N GLN A 124 3.40 -0.40 1.62
CA GLN A 124 2.88 0.86 1.09
C GLN A 124 1.37 0.74 0.80
N ASN A 125 0.97 0.89 -0.46
CA ASN A 125 -0.43 0.84 -0.88
C ASN A 125 -1.01 -0.59 -0.99
N GLN A 126 -0.19 -1.64 -0.98
CA GLN A 126 -0.69 -3.00 -1.21
C GLN A 126 -1.55 -3.51 -0.04
N GLY A 127 -1.24 -3.08 1.19
CA GLY A 127 -1.98 -3.43 2.39
C GLY A 127 -3.27 -2.64 2.64
N ARG A 128 -3.72 -1.77 1.72
CA ARG A 128 -4.91 -0.92 1.92
C ARG A 128 -6.05 -1.29 0.97
N PHE A 129 -7.17 -1.72 1.50
CA PHE A 129 -8.38 -2.02 0.74
C PHE A 129 -9.47 -1.00 1.05
N GLU A 130 -9.95 -0.29 0.04
CA GLU A 130 -11.10 0.60 0.18
C GLU A 130 -12.39 -0.22 0.18
N VAL A 131 -13.25 0.05 1.16
CA VAL A 131 -14.57 -0.58 1.31
C VAL A 131 -15.61 0.34 0.70
N PHE A 132 -16.47 -0.21 -0.16
CA PHE A 132 -17.54 0.54 -0.81
C PHE A 132 -18.78 -0.33 -0.99
N ARG A 133 -19.96 0.29 -1.06
CA ARG A 133 -21.19 -0.41 -1.40
C ARG A 133 -21.37 -0.40 -2.91
N SER A 134 -21.51 -1.57 -3.52
CA SER A 134 -21.84 -1.69 -4.94
C SER A 134 -23.36 -1.72 -5.10
N GLN A 135 -23.91 -0.70 -5.78
CA GLN A 135 -25.35 -0.60 -6.04
C GLN A 135 -25.87 -1.76 -6.90
N GLY A 136 -25.04 -2.28 -7.83
CA GLY A 136 -25.44 -3.37 -8.73
C GLY A 136 -25.40 -4.78 -8.13
N LEU A 137 -24.61 -4.99 -7.07
CA LEU A 137 -24.41 -6.32 -6.47
C LEU A 137 -25.09 -6.48 -5.10
N ASN A 138 -25.73 -5.41 -4.59
CA ASN A 138 -26.28 -5.34 -3.23
C ASN A 138 -25.34 -5.90 -2.15
N ALA A 139 -24.04 -5.63 -2.31
CA ALA A 139 -22.98 -6.20 -1.48
C ALA A 139 -21.94 -5.14 -1.12
N VAL A 140 -21.32 -5.32 0.05
CA VAL A 140 -20.16 -4.53 0.47
C VAL A 140 -18.92 -5.13 -0.17
N MET A 141 -18.30 -4.34 -1.05
CA MET A 141 -17.16 -4.72 -1.86
C MET A 141 -15.90 -4.06 -1.33
N VAL A 142 -14.75 -4.62 -1.71
CA VAL A 142 -13.44 -4.03 -1.47
C VAL A 142 -12.65 -3.89 -2.75
N ARG A 143 -11.84 -2.84 -2.84
CA ARG A 143 -10.90 -2.64 -3.96
C ARG A 143 -9.51 -2.27 -3.46
N ASN A 144 -8.52 -2.81 -4.16
CA ASN A 144 -7.11 -2.46 -4.00
C ASN A 144 -6.46 -2.51 -5.41
N PRO A 145 -5.65 -1.52 -5.82
CA PRO A 145 -5.06 -1.48 -7.16
C PRO A 145 -4.12 -2.66 -7.50
N PHE A 146 -3.59 -3.34 -6.49
CA PHE A 146 -2.68 -4.48 -6.59
C PHE A 146 -3.42 -5.81 -6.47
N HIS A 147 -4.63 -5.84 -5.90
CA HIS A 147 -5.42 -7.05 -5.81
C HIS A 147 -5.95 -7.49 -7.18
N GLY A 148 -5.83 -8.79 -7.48
CA GLY A 148 -6.23 -9.35 -8.77
C GLY A 148 -5.29 -9.01 -9.92
N SER A 149 -4.22 -8.24 -9.67
CA SER A 149 -3.14 -8.07 -10.64
C SER A 149 -2.42 -9.41 -10.81
N PRO A 150 -2.27 -9.91 -12.05
CA PRO A 150 -1.60 -11.17 -12.27
C PRO A 150 -0.15 -11.12 -11.79
N GLN A 151 0.31 -12.18 -11.12
CA GLN A 151 1.75 -12.35 -10.89
C GLN A 151 2.41 -12.66 -12.23
N LEU A 152 3.61 -12.11 -12.48
CA LEU A 152 4.34 -12.27 -13.76
C LEU A 152 4.53 -13.74 -14.18
N ASN A 153 4.49 -14.67 -13.23
CA ASN A 153 4.66 -16.11 -13.45
C ASN A 153 3.34 -16.91 -13.37
N ASP A 154 2.18 -16.24 -13.40
CA ASP A 154 0.87 -16.89 -13.34
C ASP A 154 0.47 -17.40 -14.74
N PRO A 155 0.39 -18.72 -14.98
CA PRO A 155 0.01 -19.27 -16.29
C PRO A 155 -1.39 -18.83 -16.74
N SER A 156 -2.23 -18.38 -15.81
CA SER A 156 -3.60 -17.94 -16.07
C SER A 156 -3.70 -16.47 -16.50
N ILE A 157 -2.58 -15.73 -16.54
CA ILE A 157 -2.49 -14.27 -16.70
C ILE A 157 -3.37 -13.70 -17.83
N VAL A 158 -3.48 -14.42 -18.95
CA VAL A 158 -4.27 -14.02 -20.11
C VAL A 158 -5.77 -14.05 -19.80
N ILE A 159 -6.24 -15.12 -19.16
CA ILE A 159 -7.66 -15.30 -18.76
C ILE A 159 -8.03 -14.34 -17.62
N LYS A 160 -7.11 -14.13 -16.66
CA LYS A 160 -7.30 -13.24 -15.52
C LYS A 160 -7.37 -11.76 -15.92
N ARG A 161 -6.64 -11.35 -16.97
CA ARG A 161 -6.70 -9.99 -17.52
C ARG A 161 -7.99 -9.74 -18.31
N ALA A 162 -8.43 -10.73 -19.09
CA ALA A 162 -9.65 -10.63 -19.89
C ALA A 162 -10.94 -10.55 -19.06
N SER A 163 -10.92 -11.06 -17.82
CA SER A 163 -12.09 -11.13 -16.93
C SER A 163 -12.27 -9.88 -16.03
N GLY A 164 -11.38 -8.89 -16.11
CA GLY A 164 -11.44 -7.71 -15.25
C GLY A 164 -11.00 -8.01 -13.81
N ARG A 165 -10.67 -6.96 -13.04
CA ARG A 165 -10.24 -7.08 -11.63
C ARG A 165 -11.22 -7.97 -10.86
N TYR A 166 -10.71 -9.02 -10.22
CA TYR A 166 -11.51 -9.95 -9.43
C TYR A 166 -12.36 -9.19 -8.40
N PRO A 167 -13.70 -9.20 -8.52
CA PRO A 167 -14.55 -8.61 -7.51
C PRO A 167 -14.32 -9.35 -6.19
N LEU A 168 -14.02 -8.60 -5.13
CA LEU A 168 -13.80 -9.14 -3.81
C LEU A 168 -14.80 -8.50 -2.85
N THR A 169 -15.59 -9.32 -2.17
CA THR A 169 -16.49 -8.84 -1.12
C THR A 169 -15.71 -8.61 0.17
N LEU A 170 -16.18 -7.71 1.03
CA LEU A 170 -15.59 -7.49 2.35
C LEU A 170 -15.61 -8.78 3.18
N ASN A 171 -16.69 -9.56 3.09
CA ASN A 171 -16.82 -10.83 3.80
C ASN A 171 -15.79 -11.85 3.31
N GLU A 172 -15.55 -11.93 2.01
CA GLU A 172 -14.54 -12.84 1.44
C GLU A 172 -13.12 -12.43 1.86
N LEU A 173 -12.81 -11.14 1.83
CA LEU A 173 -11.53 -10.62 2.33
C LEU A 173 -11.31 -11.05 3.79
N LYS A 174 -12.29 -10.80 4.67
CA LYS A 174 -12.21 -11.19 6.09
C LYS A 174 -12.07 -12.70 6.27
N ARG A 175 -12.80 -13.49 5.48
CA ARG A 175 -12.70 -14.96 5.50
C ARG A 175 -11.29 -15.44 5.18
N ARG A 176 -10.67 -14.90 4.13
CA ARG A 176 -9.29 -15.25 3.73
C ARG A 176 -8.27 -14.89 4.82
N ILE A 177 -8.39 -13.69 5.39
CA ILE A 177 -7.51 -13.24 6.48
C ILE A 177 -7.59 -14.17 7.69
N ARG A 178 -8.82 -14.50 8.13
CA ARG A 178 -9.03 -15.37 9.29
C ARG A 178 -8.56 -16.81 9.06
N ARG A 179 -8.62 -17.32 7.82
CA ARG A 179 -8.11 -18.66 7.49
C ARG A 179 -6.60 -18.76 7.66
N VAL A 180 -5.85 -17.71 7.29
CA VAL A 180 -4.38 -17.67 7.42
C VAL A 180 -3.95 -17.43 8.87
N ASN A 181 -4.79 -16.78 9.69
CA ASN A 181 -4.49 -16.47 11.08
C ASN A 181 -4.84 -17.61 12.07
N LYS A 182 -5.39 -18.73 11.59
CA LYS A 182 -5.56 -19.95 12.41
C LYS A 182 -4.23 -20.70 12.48
#